data_AF-A0A3A8QE38-F1
#
_entry.id   AF-A0A3A8QE38-F1
#
_cell.length_a   1.000
_cell.length_b   1.000
_cell.length_c   1.000
_cell.angle_alpha   90.00
_cell.angle_beta   90.00
_cell.angle_gamma   90.00
#
_symmetry.space_group_name_H-M   'P 1'
#
loop_
_entity.id
_entity.type
_entity.pdbx_description
1 polymer ?
#
loop_
_entity_poly.entity_id
_entity_poly.type
_entity_poly.pdbx_seq_one_letter_code
_entity_poly.pdbx_strand_id
1 'polypeptide(L)'
;MSEDIDWDPVRQLASRLEAGEALVLTPEVRELLLRTARQVGIPEPDAQAAVQGVATATALLREARGRIREGSIRLNITEMRARDLVRAGDTPGARKLLEDLLAMEVVPLYREQLELALEDLGD
;
A
#
# COMPACT_ATOMS: atom_id res chain seq x y z
N MET A 1 12.31 11.90 0.67
CA MET A 1 12.35 11.45 2.09
C MET A 1 10.98 10.90 2.38
N SER A 2 10.81 9.60 2.20
CA SER A 2 9.62 8.89 2.66
C SER A 2 9.51 9.13 4.17
N GLU A 3 8.51 9.90 4.59
CA GLU A 3 8.09 9.89 6.00
C GLU A 3 7.96 8.41 6.41
N ASP A 4 8.52 8.03 7.55
CA ASP A 4 8.49 6.65 8.03
C ASP A 4 7.02 6.28 8.31
N ILE A 5 6.36 5.69 7.31
CA ILE A 5 4.93 5.40 7.39
C ILE A 5 4.75 4.23 8.35
N ASP A 6 4.28 4.54 9.55
CA ASP A 6 3.88 3.52 10.51
C ASP A 6 2.49 2.96 10.21
N TRP A 7 2.48 1.71 9.72
CA TRP A 7 1.27 0.90 9.49
C TRP A 7 1.00 -0.12 10.59
N ASP A 8 1.80 -0.21 11.65
CA ASP A 8 1.58 -1.18 12.72
C ASP A 8 0.27 -0.98 13.47
N PRO A 9 -0.20 0.26 13.76
CA PRO A 9 -1.50 0.47 14.39
C PRO A 9 -2.66 -0.10 13.56
N VAL A 10 -2.66 0.09 12.24
CA VAL A 10 -3.73 -0.43 11.36
C VAL A 10 -3.63 -1.95 11.19
N ARG A 11 -2.41 -2.51 11.18
CA ARG A 11 -2.18 -3.96 11.17
C ARG A 11 -2.73 -4.61 12.44
N GLN A 12 -2.42 -4.03 13.61
CA GLN A 12 -2.93 -4.51 14.89
C GLN A 12 -4.46 -4.46 14.94
N LEU A 13 -5.06 -3.35 14.48
CA LEU A 13 -6.51 -3.23 14.40
C LEU A 13 -7.13 -4.30 13.48
N ALA A 14 -6.55 -4.55 12.31
CA ALA A 14 -7.01 -5.60 11.40
C ALA A 14 -6.91 -7.00 12.02
N SER A 15 -5.79 -7.31 12.69
CA SER A 15 -5.59 -8.61 13.36
C SER A 15 -6.63 -8.88 14.44
N ARG A 16 -7.05 -7.85 15.19
CA ARG A 16 -8.13 -7.98 16.20
C ARG A 16 -9.47 -8.33 15.56
N LEU A 17 -9.80 -7.71 14.44
CA LEU A 17 -11.02 -8.02 13.68
C LEU A 17 -10.98 -9.43 13.10
N GLU A 18 -9.82 -9.89 12.63
CA GLU A 18 -9.62 -11.28 12.17
C GLU A 18 -9.75 -12.29 13.32
N ALA A 19 -9.36 -11.91 14.55
CA ALA A 19 -9.57 -12.70 15.77
C ALA A 19 -11.02 -12.70 16.26
N GLY A 20 -11.94 -12.00 15.57
CA GLY A 20 -13.37 -11.97 15.88
C GLY A 20 -13.82 -10.81 16.76
N GLU A 21 -12.94 -9.85 17.05
CA GLU A 21 -13.34 -8.63 17.77
C GLU A 21 -14.20 -7.72 16.88
N ALA A 22 -15.23 -7.12 17.48
CA ALA A 22 -16.02 -6.10 16.81
C ALA A 22 -15.24 -4.79 16.70
N LEU A 23 -15.31 -4.13 15.54
CA LEU A 23 -14.74 -2.80 15.36
C LEU A 23 -15.52 -1.77 16.18
N VAL A 24 -14.82 -1.02 17.04
CA VAL A 24 -15.38 0.11 17.78
C VAL A 24 -14.89 1.41 17.15
N LEU A 25 -15.81 2.25 16.67
CA LEU A 25 -15.51 3.50 15.98
C LEU A 25 -15.28 4.68 16.93
N THR A 26 -14.21 4.62 17.69
CA THR A 26 -13.74 5.76 18.49
C THR A 26 -13.16 6.87 17.59
N PRO A 27 -13.02 8.11 18.08
CA PRO A 27 -12.35 9.18 17.34
C PRO A 27 -10.95 8.78 16.84
N GLU A 28 -10.18 8.08 17.67
CA GLU A 28 -8.81 7.63 17.35
C GLU A 28 -8.80 6.56 16.25
N VAL A 29 -9.76 5.63 16.28
CA VAL A 29 -9.93 4.63 15.21
C VAL A 29 -10.32 5.30 13.90
N ARG A 30 -11.20 6.31 13.93
CA ARG A 30 -11.58 7.08 12.73
C ARG A 30 -10.37 7.81 12.15
N GLU A 31 -9.62 8.51 12.99
CA GLU A 31 -8.41 9.21 12.58
C GLU A 31 -7.38 8.25 11.97
N LEU A 32 -7.14 7.10 12.62
CA LEU A 32 -6.27 6.06 12.10
C LEU A 32 -6.70 5.59 10.70
N LEU A 33 -7.99 5.26 10.53
CA LEU A 33 -8.51 4.80 9.24
C LEU A 33 -8.38 5.86 8.14
N LEU A 34 -8.69 7.13 8.45
CA LEU A 34 -8.57 8.23 7.51
C LEU A 34 -7.11 8.48 7.10
N ARG A 35 -6.19 8.49 8.09
CA ARG A 35 -4.75 8.61 7.84
C ARG A 35 -4.24 7.49 6.96
N THR A 36 -4.58 6.23 7.29
CA THR A 36 -4.17 5.08 6.50
C THR A 36 -4.77 5.12 5.09
N ALA A 37 -6.05 5.48 4.95
CA ALA A 37 -6.71 5.60 3.65
C ALA A 37 -5.91 6.51 2.70
N ARG A 38 -5.50 7.69 3.18
CA ARG A 38 -4.64 8.60 2.41
C ARG A 38 -3.29 7.95 2.04
N GLN A 39 -2.65 7.27 3.00
CA GLN A 39 -1.36 6.60 2.79
C GLN A 39 -1.43 5.45 1.78
N VAL A 40 -2.59 4.85 1.56
CA VAL A 40 -2.79 3.74 0.60
C VAL A 40 -3.53 4.17 -0.67
N GLY A 41 -3.68 5.47 -0.90
CA GLY A 41 -4.30 6.02 -2.12
C GLY A 41 -5.82 5.78 -2.20
N ILE A 42 -6.51 5.68 -1.07
CA ILE A 42 -7.98 5.70 -1.01
C ILE A 42 -8.44 7.16 -0.97
N PRO A 43 -9.40 7.59 -1.82
CA PRO A 43 -9.88 8.96 -1.83
C PRO A 43 -10.44 9.41 -0.48
N GLU A 44 -10.09 10.62 -0.06
CA GLU A 44 -10.60 11.22 1.18
C GLU A 44 -12.13 11.22 1.31
N PRO A 45 -12.94 11.62 0.30
CA PRO A 45 -14.40 11.60 0.44
C PRO A 45 -14.94 10.19 0.69
N ASP A 46 -14.38 9.17 0.06
CA ASP A 46 -14.78 7.77 0.24
C ASP A 46 -14.43 7.28 1.64
N ALA A 47 -13.25 7.63 2.14
CA ALA A 47 -12.82 7.29 3.49
C ALA A 47 -13.68 7.99 4.55
N GLN A 48 -14.00 9.28 4.36
CA GLN A 48 -14.86 10.06 5.25
C GLN A 48 -16.29 9.49 5.32
N ALA A 49 -16.83 9.04 4.19
CA ALA A 49 -18.11 8.36 4.15
C ALA A 49 -18.04 7.00 4.85
N ALA A 50 -17.00 6.22 4.61
CA ALA A 50 -16.84 4.88 5.16
C ALA A 50 -16.74 4.87 6.69
N VAL A 51 -16.05 5.84 7.29
CA VAL A 51 -15.93 5.90 8.75
C VAL A 51 -17.25 6.22 9.46
N GLN A 52 -18.33 6.62 8.77
CA GLN A 52 -19.63 6.91 9.41
C GLN A 52 -20.34 5.67 9.95
N GLY A 53 -20.00 4.46 9.47
CA GLY A 53 -20.63 3.21 9.87
C GLY A 53 -19.62 2.12 10.20
N VAL A 54 -19.94 1.27 11.19
CA VAL A 54 -19.03 0.17 11.62
C VAL A 54 -18.74 -0.81 10.49
N ALA A 55 -19.77 -1.19 9.72
CA ALA A 55 -19.63 -2.12 8.60
C ALA A 55 -18.75 -1.53 7.47
N THR A 56 -19.00 -0.27 7.10
CA THR A 56 -18.25 0.43 6.05
C THR A 56 -16.81 0.74 6.48
N ALA A 57 -16.59 1.07 7.76
CA ALA A 57 -15.25 1.25 8.31
C ALA A 57 -14.46 -0.06 8.39
N THR A 58 -15.13 -1.18 8.66
CA THR A 58 -14.52 -2.52 8.61
C THR A 58 -14.11 -2.86 7.17
N ALA A 59 -14.92 -2.51 6.18
CA ALA A 59 -14.55 -2.67 4.77
C ALA A 59 -13.34 -1.80 4.39
N LEU A 60 -13.34 -0.53 4.80
CA LEU A 60 -12.20 0.38 4.61
C LEU A 60 -10.90 -0.18 5.22
N LEU A 61 -10.97 -0.69 6.45
CA LEU A 61 -9.82 -1.32 7.10
C LEU A 61 -9.27 -2.49 6.31
N ARG A 62 -10.16 -3.37 5.82
CA ARG A 62 -9.77 -4.55 5.02
C ARG A 62 -9.15 -4.14 3.70
N GLU A 63 -9.72 -3.16 3.01
CA GLU A 63 -9.16 -2.64 1.76
C GLU A 63 -7.77 -2.03 1.99
N ALA A 64 -7.61 -1.17 3.00
CA ALA A 64 -6.33 -0.57 3.32
C ALA A 64 -5.28 -1.64 3.68
N ARG A 65 -5.66 -2.63 4.49
CA ARG A 65 -4.80 -3.77 4.84
C ARG A 65 -4.41 -4.58 3.61
N GLY A 66 -5.35 -4.81 2.70
CA GLY A 66 -5.14 -5.48 1.42
C GLY A 66 -4.12 -4.75 0.55
N ARG A 67 -4.31 -3.44 0.32
CA ARG A 67 -3.38 -2.62 -0.46
C ARG A 67 -1.96 -2.63 0.10
N ILE A 68 -1.80 -2.53 1.43
CA ILE A 68 -0.49 -2.63 2.10
C ILE A 68 0.15 -4.01 1.84
N ARG A 69 -0.59 -5.09 2.12
CA ARG A 69 -0.03 -6.44 2.02
C ARG A 69 0.29 -6.82 0.58
N GLU A 70 -0.66 -6.63 -0.32
CA GLU A 70 -0.53 -7.02 -1.72
C GLU A 70 0.46 -6.14 -2.48
N GLY A 71 0.44 -4.83 -2.24
CA GLY A 71 1.39 -3.90 -2.84
C GLY A 71 2.83 -4.22 -2.44
N SER A 72 3.08 -4.47 -1.14
CA SER A 72 4.41 -4.88 -0.67
C SER A 72 4.88 -6.19 -1.32
N ILE A 73 4.01 -7.20 -1.42
CA ILE A 73 4.35 -8.47 -2.07
C ILE A 73 4.66 -8.27 -3.55
N ARG A 74 3.80 -7.54 -4.28
CA ARG A 74 4.00 -7.27 -5.71
C ARG A 74 5.31 -6.51 -5.96
N LEU A 75 5.55 -5.45 -5.20
CA LEU A 75 6.77 -4.65 -5.29
C LEU A 75 8.02 -5.51 -5.12
N ASN A 76 8.10 -6.28 -4.04
CA ASN A 76 9.28 -7.08 -3.71
C ASN A 76 9.57 -8.15 -4.79
N ILE A 77 8.52 -8.82 -5.29
CA ILE A 77 8.65 -9.81 -6.37
C ILE A 77 9.12 -9.14 -7.67
N THR A 78 8.56 -7.98 -8.02
CA THR A 78 8.90 -7.25 -9.25
C THR A 78 10.33 -6.73 -9.19
N GLU A 79 10.77 -6.14 -8.08
CA GLU A 79 12.16 -5.70 -7.88
C GLU A 79 13.16 -6.85 -7.94
N MET A 80 12.83 -8.01 -7.36
CA MET A 80 13.66 -9.21 -7.46
C MET A 80 13.84 -9.64 -8.91
N ARG A 81 12.74 -9.72 -9.66
CA ARG A 81 12.76 -10.10 -11.09
C ARG A 81 13.49 -9.07 -11.96
N ALA A 82 13.30 -7.78 -11.70
CA ALA A 82 14.01 -6.71 -12.40
C ALA A 82 15.53 -6.84 -12.20
N ARG A 83 15.98 -7.10 -10.97
CA ARG A 83 17.41 -7.35 -10.69
C ARG A 83 17.96 -8.58 -11.41
N ASP A 84 17.18 -9.65 -11.51
CA ASP A 84 17.59 -10.85 -12.24
C ASP A 84 17.71 -10.59 -13.76
N LEU A 85 16.80 -9.80 -14.34
CA LEU A 85 16.89 -9.36 -15.73
C LEU A 85 18.13 -8.50 -15.98
N VAL A 86 18.44 -7.54 -15.09
CA VAL A 86 19.68 -6.75 -15.17
C VAL A 86 20.91 -7.64 -15.13
N ARG A 87 20.97 -8.62 -14.22
CA ARG A 87 22.08 -9.58 -14.12
C ARG A 87 22.25 -10.43 -15.39
N ALA A 88 21.15 -10.70 -16.09
CA ALA A 88 21.15 -11.39 -17.38
C ALA A 88 21.47 -10.47 -18.58
N GLY A 89 21.65 -9.16 -18.35
CA GLY A 89 21.92 -8.16 -19.39
C GLY A 89 20.67 -7.59 -20.06
N ASP A 90 19.46 -7.89 -19.56
CA ASP A 90 18.18 -7.40 -20.08
C ASP A 90 17.64 -6.22 -19.26
N THR A 91 18.38 -5.11 -19.27
CA THR A 91 17.94 -3.85 -18.65
C THR A 91 16.62 -3.31 -19.25
N PRO A 92 16.37 -3.37 -20.58
CA PRO A 92 15.09 -2.96 -21.15
C PRO A 92 13.91 -3.77 -20.60
N GLY A 93 14.08 -5.10 -20.42
CA GLY A 93 13.08 -5.95 -19.80
C GLY A 93 12.84 -5.60 -18.33
N ALA A 94 13.91 -5.31 -17.57
CA ALA A 94 13.80 -4.86 -16.19
C ALA A 94 13.02 -3.55 -16.07
N ARG A 95 13.34 -2.55 -16.91
CA ARG A 95 12.65 -1.26 -16.95
C ARG A 95 11.16 -1.43 -17.24
N LYS A 96 10.83 -2.18 -18.27
CA LYS A 96 9.43 -2.45 -18.63
C LYS A 96 8.65 -3.08 -17.48
N LEU A 97 9.25 -4.03 -16.77
CA LEU A 97 8.59 -4.69 -15.64
C LEU A 97 8.24 -3.70 -14.52
N LEU A 98 9.14 -2.76 -14.21
CA LEU A 98 8.89 -1.72 -13.20
C LEU A 98 7.86 -0.70 -13.68
N GLU A 99 7.94 -0.25 -14.95
CA GLU A 99 6.96 0.66 -15.57
C GLU A 99 5.54 0.07 -15.57
N ASP A 100 5.42 -1.22 -15.93
CA ASP A 100 4.14 -1.94 -15.95
C ASP A 100 3.51 -1.98 -14.55
N LEU A 101 4.30 -2.20 -13.49
CA LEU A 101 3.80 -2.14 -12.11
C LEU A 101 3.48 -0.71 -11.66
N LEU A 102 4.31 0.27 -12.03
CA LEU A 102 4.09 1.68 -11.69
C LEU A 102 2.78 2.22 -12.28
N ALA A 103 2.40 1.77 -13.47
CA ALA A 103 1.15 2.17 -14.11
C ALA A 103 -0.11 1.73 -13.35
N MET A 104 -0.04 0.63 -12.59
CA MET A 104 -1.16 0.07 -11.84
C MET A 104 -1.12 0.35 -10.34
N GLU A 105 0.05 0.72 -9.79
CA GLU A 105 0.20 0.92 -8.35
C GLU A 105 -0.47 2.22 -7.88
N VAL A 106 -1.28 2.10 -6.83
CA VAL A 106 -2.12 3.17 -6.28
C VAL A 106 -1.59 3.69 -4.95
N VAL A 107 -0.78 2.90 -4.25
CA VAL A 107 -0.19 3.27 -2.96
C VAL A 107 1.00 4.22 -3.21
N PRO A 108 0.94 5.50 -2.76
CA PRO A 108 1.97 6.49 -3.04
C PRO A 108 3.39 6.04 -2.67
N LEU A 109 3.56 5.41 -1.51
CA LEU A 109 4.87 4.90 -1.06
C LEU A 109 5.47 3.84 -2.00
N TYR A 110 4.64 2.97 -2.57
CA TYR A 110 5.12 1.93 -3.49
C TYR A 110 5.41 2.50 -4.88
N ARG A 111 4.66 3.54 -5.30
CA ARG A 111 4.96 4.29 -6.52
C ARG A 111 6.32 4.98 -6.41
N GLU A 112 6.60 5.68 -5.30
CA GLU A 112 7.89 6.33 -5.05
C GLU A 112 9.05 5.31 -5.11
N GLN A 113 8.89 4.13 -4.51
CA GLN A 113 9.90 3.07 -4.59
C GLN A 113 10.12 2.55 -6.02
N LEU A 114 9.07 2.41 -6.82
CA LEU A 114 9.19 2.02 -8.23
C LEU A 114 9.88 3.09 -9.07
N GLU A 115 9.58 4.37 -8.82
CA GLU A 115 10.23 5.50 -9.47
C GLU A 115 11.74 5.53 -9.14
N LEU A 116 12.10 5.37 -7.87
CA LEU A 116 13.51 5.24 -7.45
C LEU A 116 14.20 4.03 -8.10
N ALA A 117 13.54 2.87 -8.13
CA ALA A 117 14.08 1.68 -8.80
C ALA A 117 14.28 1.89 -10.31
N LEU A 118 13.44 2.69 -10.96
CA LEU A 118 13.59 3.05 -12.38
C LEU A 118 14.75 4.03 -12.60
N GLU A 119 14.92 4.99 -11.70
CA GLU A 119 16.06 5.92 -11.70
C GLU A 119 17.39 5.16 -11.57
N ASP A 120 17.48 4.21 -10.64
CA ASP A 120 18.66 3.35 -10.42
C ASP A 120 19.03 2.48 -11.63
N LEU A 121 18.12 2.23 -12.58
CA LEU A 121 18.41 1.51 -13.83
C LEU A 121 18.98 2.43 -14.93
N GLY A 122 18.93 3.75 -14.74
CA GLY A 122 19.30 4.78 -15.72
C GLY A 122 20.74 5.29 -15.59
N ASP A 123 21.39 5.04 -14.45
CA ASP A 123 22.81 5.34 -14.18
C ASP A 123 23.72 4.12 -14.41
#